data_AF-A0A242K1W9-F1
#
_entry.id   AF-A0A242K1W9-F1
#
_cell.length_a   1.000
_cell.length_b   1.000
_cell.length_c   1.000
_cell.angle_alpha   90.00
_cell.angle_beta   90.00
_cell.angle_gamma   90.00
#
_symmetry.space_group_name_H-M   'P 1'
#
loop_
_entity.id
_entity.type
_entity.pdbx_description
1 polymer ?
#
loop_
_entity_poly.entity_id
_entity_poly.type
_entity_poly.pdbx_seq_one_letter_code
_entity_poly.pdbx_strand_id
1 'polypeptide(L)'
;MKGYVLTSMDKIDFQLSSQLTTTHEATLSDDLLRHVTESRKDISWEIVSFQEIKELLEENSSEVIVALTPYTQPFKKYLSVTFPELTFIDEQSHSKKETVEKFELMMIGTIFFTLVVLSVLAYTF
;
A
#
# COMPACT_ATOMS: atom_id res chain seq x y z
N MET A 1 11.97 -18.61 -6.37
CA MET A 1 10.54 -18.50 -6.03
C MET A 1 10.01 -17.20 -6.63
N LYS A 2 8.76 -17.17 -7.12
CA LYS A 2 8.18 -15.95 -7.71
C LYS A 2 7.17 -15.34 -6.73
N GLY A 3 7.22 -14.01 -6.61
CA GLY A 3 6.33 -13.23 -5.78
C GLY A 3 5.55 -12.25 -6.64
N TYR A 4 4.28 -12.06 -6.36
CA TYR A 4 3.44 -11.12 -7.09
C TYR A 4 2.77 -10.14 -6.14
N VAL A 5 2.78 -8.87 -6.51
CA VAL A 5 2.02 -7.81 -5.84
C VAL A 5 0.76 -7.56 -6.67
N LEU A 6 -0.40 -7.78 -6.05
CA LEU A 6 -1.67 -7.66 -6.75
C LEU A 6 -2.16 -6.21 -6.77
N THR A 7 -2.48 -5.70 -7.96
CA THR A 7 -3.22 -4.45 -8.16
C THR A 7 -4.60 -4.73 -8.76
N SER A 8 -5.57 -3.87 -8.43
CA SER A 8 -6.90 -3.90 -9.03
C SER A 8 -6.95 -3.18 -10.38
N MET A 9 -5.90 -2.43 -10.72
CA MET A 9 -5.76 -1.72 -11.99
C MET A 9 -5.14 -2.63 -13.06
N ASP A 10 -5.44 -2.36 -14.33
CA ASP A 10 -4.70 -2.98 -15.43
C ASP A 10 -3.26 -2.47 -15.45
N LYS A 11 -2.33 -3.33 -15.88
CA LYS A 11 -0.87 -3.04 -15.89
C LYS A 11 -0.51 -1.76 -16.64
N ILE A 12 -1.24 -1.46 -17.72
CA ILE A 12 -1.03 -0.25 -18.52
C ILE A 12 -1.42 0.99 -17.72
N ASP A 13 -2.61 1.00 -17.13
CA ASP A 13 -3.10 2.10 -16.30
C ASP A 13 -2.28 2.26 -15.02
N PHE A 14 -1.77 1.15 -14.48
CA PHE A 14 -0.84 1.14 -13.35
C PHE A 14 0.48 1.83 -13.70
N GLN A 15 1.12 1.49 -14.83
CA GLN A 15 2.38 2.11 -15.24
C GLN A 15 2.24 3.60 -15.50
N LEU A 16 1.13 4.01 -16.11
CA LEU A 16 0.80 5.43 -16.27
C LEU A 16 0.59 6.13 -14.92
N SER A 17 -0.11 5.48 -14.00
CA SER A 17 -0.46 6.09 -12.71
C SER A 17 0.67 6.10 -11.68
N SER A 18 1.56 5.12 -11.71
CA SER A 18 2.78 5.07 -10.88
C SER A 18 3.77 6.15 -11.31
N GLN A 19 3.99 6.31 -12.62
CA GLN A 19 4.86 7.35 -13.17
C GLN A 19 4.36 8.78 -12.88
N LEU A 20 3.03 8.96 -12.84
CA LEU A 20 2.41 10.25 -12.56
C LEU A 20 2.05 10.45 -11.08
N THR A 21 2.23 9.43 -10.24
CA THR A 21 1.78 9.40 -8.83
C THR A 21 0.31 9.83 -8.67
N THR A 22 -0.53 9.55 -9.68
CA THR A 22 -1.88 10.12 -9.79
C THR A 22 -2.91 9.36 -8.97
N THR A 23 -2.66 8.09 -8.66
CA THR A 23 -3.57 7.26 -7.86
C THR A 23 -2.90 6.74 -6.58
N HIS A 24 -3.68 6.77 -5.50
CA HIS A 24 -3.26 6.26 -4.20
C HIS A 24 -2.92 4.77 -4.26
N GLU A 25 -3.68 4.00 -5.06
CA GLU A 25 -3.41 2.58 -5.27
C GLU A 25 -2.05 2.32 -5.93
N ALA A 26 -1.66 3.10 -6.93
CA ALA A 26 -0.36 2.95 -7.59
C ALA A 26 0.79 3.17 -6.58
N THR A 27 0.67 4.23 -5.79
CA THR A 27 1.65 4.54 -4.72
C THR A 27 1.72 3.43 -3.67
N LEU A 28 0.57 2.89 -3.23
CA LEU A 28 0.55 1.81 -2.25
C LEU A 28 1.14 0.50 -2.78
N SER A 29 0.89 0.18 -4.05
CA SER A 29 1.41 -1.03 -4.68
C SER A 29 2.92 -0.94 -4.88
N ASP A 30 3.43 0.24 -5.27
CA ASP A 30 4.88 0.49 -5.36
C ASP A 30 5.57 0.46 -3.99
N ASP A 31 4.97 1.09 -2.97
CA ASP A 31 5.49 1.04 -1.60
C ASP A 31 5.53 -0.41 -1.08
N LEU A 32 4.47 -1.19 -1.36
CA LEU A 32 4.38 -2.58 -0.96
C LEU A 32 5.38 -3.45 -1.74
N LEU A 33 5.55 -3.23 -3.06
CA LEU A 33 6.58 -3.87 -3.87
C LEU A 33 7.98 -3.62 -3.31
N ARG A 34 8.29 -2.37 -2.95
CA ARG A 34 9.58 -2.01 -2.34
C ARG A 34 9.76 -2.77 -1.03
N HIS A 35 8.74 -2.79 -0.18
CA HIS A 35 8.82 -3.44 1.14
C HIS A 35 9.05 -4.95 1.03
N VAL A 36 8.28 -5.65 0.17
CA VAL A 36 8.43 -7.10 -0.02
C VAL A 36 9.77 -7.46 -0.67
N THR A 37 10.29 -6.60 -1.55
CA THR A 37 11.60 -6.79 -2.17
C THR A 37 12.74 -6.61 -1.16
N GLU A 38 12.60 -5.64 -0.24
CA GLU A 38 13.57 -5.42 0.83
C GLU A 38 13.53 -6.54 1.88
N SER A 39 12.34 -7.01 2.25
CA SER A 39 12.13 -8.04 3.28
C SER A 39 12.47 -9.44 2.77
N ARG A 40 12.22 -9.75 1.49
CA ARG A 40 12.46 -11.05 0.85
C ARG A 40 13.16 -10.91 -0.49
N LYS A 41 14.48 -10.74 -0.41
CA LYS A 41 15.40 -10.62 -1.55
C LYS A 41 15.60 -11.93 -2.34
N ASP A 42 15.21 -13.05 -1.75
CA ASP A 42 15.24 -14.39 -2.33
C ASP A 42 14.10 -14.64 -3.33
N ILE A 43 13.15 -13.71 -3.41
CA ILE A 43 11.95 -13.78 -4.26
C ILE A 43 12.00 -12.68 -5.32
N SER A 44 11.74 -13.04 -6.57
CA SER A 44 11.55 -12.06 -7.64
C SER A 44 10.12 -11.55 -7.60
N TRP A 45 9.95 -10.27 -7.25
CA TRP A 45 8.64 -9.63 -7.11
C TRP A 45 8.26 -8.85 -8.38
N GLU A 46 7.00 -8.99 -8.81
CA GLU A 46 6.42 -8.20 -9.91
C GLU A 46 5.02 -7.73 -9.55
N ILE A 47 4.64 -6.52 -10.00
CA ILE A 47 3.26 -6.02 -9.91
C ILE A 47 2.45 -6.56 -11.09
N VAL A 48 1.34 -7.21 -10.78
CA VAL A 48 0.46 -7.85 -11.77
C VAL A 48 -1.00 -7.52 -11.50
N SER A 49 -1.82 -7.48 -12.56
CA SER A 49 -3.26 -7.33 -12.43
C SER A 49 -3.92 -8.65 -12.00
N PHE A 50 -5.20 -8.56 -11.59
CA PHE A 50 -5.99 -9.74 -11.27
C PHE A 50 -6.17 -10.71 -12.44
N GLN A 51 -6.24 -10.20 -13.67
CA GLN A 51 -6.35 -11.07 -14.83
C GLN A 51 -5.03 -11.77 -15.13
N GLU A 52 -3.91 -11.04 -15.07
CA GLU A 52 -2.57 -11.61 -15.32
C GLU A 52 -2.21 -12.67 -14.28
N ILE A 53 -2.48 -12.43 -12.99
CA ILE A 53 -2.15 -13.43 -11.97
C ILE A 53 -2.95 -14.72 -12.16
N LYS A 54 -4.20 -14.62 -12.65
CA LYS A 54 -5.03 -15.78 -12.94
C LYS A 54 -4.45 -16.58 -14.09
N GLU A 55 -4.08 -15.93 -15.19
CA GLU A 55 -3.43 -16.57 -16.34
C GLU A 55 -2.10 -17.22 -15.93
N LEU A 56 -1.26 -16.52 -15.16
CA LEU A 56 0.02 -17.02 -14.67
C LEU A 56 -0.12 -18.24 -13.75
N LEU A 57 -1.16 -18.28 -12.91
CA LEU A 57 -1.42 -19.41 -12.01
C LEU A 57 -2.06 -20.60 -12.70
N GLU A 58 -2.83 -20.37 -13.77
CA GLU A 58 -3.36 -21.41 -14.65
C GLU A 58 -2.23 -22.07 -15.47
N GLU A 59 -1.22 -21.30 -15.89
CA GLU A 59 -0.06 -21.82 -16.64
C GLU A 59 1.04 -22.43 -15.76
N ASN A 60 1.28 -21.88 -14.57
CA ASN A 60 2.31 -22.35 -13.63
C ASN A 60 1.85 -22.17 -12.17
N SER A 61 1.39 -23.26 -11.55
CA SER A 61 0.88 -23.24 -10.17
C SER A 61 1.96 -23.39 -9.08
N SER A 62 3.24 -23.50 -9.43
CA SER A 62 4.29 -23.85 -8.46
C SER A 62 4.60 -22.71 -7.49
N GLU A 63 4.35 -22.95 -6.19
CA GLU A 63 4.82 -22.18 -5.02
C GLU A 63 4.94 -20.67 -5.25
N VAL A 64 3.80 -20.05 -5.52
CA VAL A 64 3.68 -18.61 -5.75
C VAL A 64 3.27 -17.91 -4.46
N ILE A 65 3.97 -16.81 -4.15
CA ILE A 65 3.60 -15.93 -3.04
C ILE A 65 2.91 -14.68 -3.56
N VAL A 66 1.77 -14.32 -3.00
CA VAL A 66 0.98 -13.16 -3.42
C VAL A 66 0.87 -12.18 -2.27
N ALA A 67 1.33 -10.95 -2.49
CA ALA A 67 1.15 -9.85 -1.57
C ALA A 67 -0.05 -9.00 -2.00
N LEU A 68 -0.94 -8.73 -1.06
CA LEU A 68 -2.22 -8.08 -1.32
C LEU A 68 -2.21 -6.64 -0.82
N THR A 69 -2.69 -5.74 -1.67
CA THR A 69 -2.98 -4.35 -1.31
C THR A 69 -4.38 -4.24 -0.69
N PRO A 70 -4.71 -3.15 0.06
CA PRO A 70 -6.06 -2.95 0.60
C PRO A 70 -7.17 -3.02 -0.45
N TYR A 71 -6.88 -2.58 -1.67
CA TYR A 71 -7.79 -2.62 -2.82
C TYR A 71 -8.03 -4.03 -3.36
N THR A 72 -7.10 -4.95 -3.12
CA THR A 72 -7.15 -6.32 -3.66
C THR A 72 -7.47 -7.38 -2.62
N GLN A 73 -7.60 -7.00 -1.35
CA GLN A 73 -8.13 -7.84 -0.26
C GLN A 73 -9.43 -8.58 -0.61
N PRO A 74 -10.43 -7.97 -1.29
CA PRO A 74 -11.66 -8.68 -1.66
C PRO A 74 -11.43 -9.92 -2.54
N PHE A 75 -10.35 -9.93 -3.34
CA PHE A 75 -10.01 -11.02 -4.24
C PHE A 75 -9.32 -12.20 -3.53
N LYS A 76 -8.81 -12.00 -2.31
CA LYS A 76 -8.14 -13.04 -1.51
C LYS A 76 -8.97 -14.31 -1.39
N LYS A 77 -10.26 -14.15 -1.08
CA LYS A 77 -11.18 -15.28 -0.90
C LYS A 77 -11.31 -16.10 -2.19
N TYR A 78 -11.45 -15.44 -3.33
CA TYR A 78 -11.52 -16.10 -4.63
C TYR A 78 -10.22 -16.86 -4.93
N LEU A 79 -9.08 -16.17 -4.84
CA LEU A 79 -7.76 -16.77 -5.13
C LEU A 79 -7.45 -17.96 -4.22
N SER A 80 -7.81 -17.89 -2.94
CA SER A 80 -7.60 -18.99 -1.99
C SER A 80 -8.45 -20.23 -2.28
N VAL A 81 -9.64 -20.05 -2.88
CA VAL A 81 -10.53 -21.16 -3.22
C VAL A 81 -10.12 -21.79 -4.55
N THR A 82 -9.74 -20.95 -5.52
CA THR A 82 -9.37 -21.40 -6.87
C THR A 82 -7.95 -21.97 -6.92
N PHE A 83 -7.03 -21.40 -6.16
CA PHE A 83 -5.61 -21.79 -6.14
C PHE A 83 -5.14 -22.00 -4.69
N PRO A 84 -5.42 -23.18 -4.08
CA PRO A 84 -5.12 -23.44 -2.67
C PRO A 84 -3.61 -23.51 -2.37
N GLU A 85 -2.77 -23.65 -3.39
CA GLU A 85 -1.30 -23.68 -3.26
C GLU A 85 -0.68 -22.27 -3.09
N LEU A 86 -1.50 -21.21 -3.20
CA LEU A 86 -1.06 -19.83 -3.01
C LEU A 86 -0.77 -19.52 -1.55
N THR A 87 0.39 -18.92 -1.31
CA THR A 87 0.70 -18.30 -0.02
C THR A 87 0.42 -16.81 -0.09
N PHE A 88 -0.44 -16.29 0.78
CA PHE A 88 -0.75 -14.86 0.84
C PHE A 88 0.09 -14.17 1.93
N ILE A 89 0.67 -13.02 1.59
CA ILE A 89 1.27 -12.10 2.57
C ILE A 89 0.32 -10.93 2.78
N ASP A 90 -0.12 -10.79 4.02
CA ASP A 90 -0.88 -9.63 4.51
C ASP A 90 0.10 -8.62 5.11
N GLU A 91 1.00 -8.08 4.30
CA GLU A 91 1.83 -6.96 4.72
C GLU A 91 1.00 -5.71 4.48
N GLN A 92 0.29 -5.28 5.52
CA GLN A 92 -0.28 -3.94 5.50
C GLN A 92 0.90 -2.98 5.42
N SER A 93 1.12 -2.42 4.22
CA SER A 93 2.05 -1.32 4.03
C SER A 93 1.68 -0.25 5.05
N HIS A 94 2.49 -0.10 6.09
CA HIS A 94 2.39 0.97 7.07
C HIS A 94 2.81 2.28 6.39
N SER A 95 2.18 2.64 5.27
CA SER A 95 2.43 3.89 4.58
C SER A 95 1.73 5.00 5.37
N LYS A 96 2.55 5.69 6.19
CA LYS A 96 2.42 7.14 6.41
C LYS A 96 1.17 7.65 7.14
N LYS A 97 0.56 6.90 8.06
CA LYS A 97 -0.39 7.51 9.02
C LYS A 97 0.31 8.30 10.14
N GLU A 98 1.47 7.83 10.58
CA GLU A 98 2.15 8.40 11.75
C GLU A 98 2.66 9.84 11.52
N THR A 99 2.96 10.22 10.28
CA THR A 99 3.43 11.58 9.94
C THR A 99 2.29 12.60 9.97
N VAL A 100 1.08 12.21 9.59
CA VAL A 100 -0.08 13.12 9.54
C VAL A 100 -0.59 13.42 10.94
N GLU A 101 -0.72 12.41 11.81
CA GLU A 101 -1.16 12.59 13.19
C GLU A 101 -0.22 13.48 14.01
N LYS A 102 1.10 13.34 13.83
CA LYS A 102 2.09 14.21 14.48
C LYS A 102 1.97 15.66 14.03
N PHE A 103 1.63 15.89 12.76
CA PHE A 103 1.48 17.24 12.22
C PHE A 103 0.19 17.91 12.70
N GLU A 104 -0.92 17.17 12.81
CA GLU A 104 -2.17 17.67 13.39
C GLU A 104 -2.00 18.06 14.86
N LEU A 105 -1.32 17.22 15.64
CA LEU A 105 -1.10 17.50 17.06
C LEU A 105 -0.18 18.72 17.29
N MET A 106 0.83 18.90 16.44
CA MET A 106 1.70 20.09 16.47
C MET A 106 0.96 21.37 16.06
N MET A 107 0.05 21.29 15.08
CA MET A 107 -0.79 22.41 14.65
C MET A 107 -1.76 22.84 15.75
N ILE A 108 -2.42 21.89 16.42
CA ILE A 108 -3.31 22.19 17.56
C ILE A 108 -2.53 22.86 18.70
N GLY A 109 -1.31 22.40 18.99
CA GLY A 109 -0.45 22.99 20.00
C GLY A 109 -0.09 24.46 19.72
N THR A 110 0.23 24.80 18.47
CA THR A 110 0.58 26.18 18.09
C THR A 110 -0.64 27.12 18.13
N ILE A 111 -1.83 26.64 17.74
CA ILE A 111 -3.08 27.41 17.86
C ILE A 111 -3.40 27.71 19.33
N PHE A 112 -3.27 26.72 20.22
CA PHE A 112 -3.52 26.92 21.64
C PHE A 112 -2.52 27.92 22.26
N PHE A 113 -1.23 27.79 21.92
CA PHE A 113 -0.20 28.70 22.42
C PHE A 113 -0.44 30.16 21.96
N THR A 114 -0.78 30.36 20.68
CA THR A 114 -1.07 31.70 20.15
C THR A 114 -2.31 32.32 20.79
N LEU A 115 -3.37 31.54 21.04
CA LEU A 115 -4.55 32.00 21.80
C LEU A 115 -4.21 32.42 23.23
N VAL A 116 -3.37 31.68 23.93
CA VAL A 116 -2.93 32.02 25.29
C VAL A 116 -2.12 33.32 25.28
N VAL A 117 -1.15 33.45 24.36
CA VAL A 117 -0.34 34.67 24.24
C VAL A 117 -1.20 35.89 23.93
N LEU A 118 -2.15 35.77 23.00
CA LEU A 118 -3.09 36.85 22.67
C LEU A 118 -4.00 37.21 23.85
N SER A 119 -4.45 36.23 24.61
CA SER A 119 -5.30 36.46 25.79
C SER A 119 -4.53 37.19 26.91
N VAL A 120 -3.25 36.84 27.12
CA VAL A 120 -2.38 37.53 28.10
C VAL A 120 -2.11 38.96 27.66
N LEU A 121 -1.79 39.19 26.38
CA LEU A 121 -1.60 40.54 25.83
C LEU A 121 -2.87 41.39 25.92
N ALA A 122 -4.04 40.81 25.65
CA ALA A 122 -5.32 41.49 25.76
C ALA A 122 -5.71 41.81 27.22
N TYR A 123 -5.19 41.06 28.20
CA TYR A 123 -5.42 41.32 29.62
C TYR A 123 -4.44 42.36 30.22
N THR A 124 -3.31 42.60 29.56
CA THR A 124 -2.30 43.57 30.01
C THR A 124 -2.46 44.97 29.40
N PHE A 125 -3.44 45.16 28.52
CA PHE A 125 -3.91 46.45 27.99
C PHE A 125 -5.23 46.84 28.64
#